data_AF-A0A2H9TDR6-F1
#
_entry.id   AF-A0A2H9TDR6-F1
#
_cell.length_a   1.000
_cell.length_b   1.000
_cell.length_c   1.000
_cell.angle_alpha   90.00
_cell.angle_beta   90.00
_cell.angle_gamma   90.00
#
_symmetry.space_group_name_H-M   'P 1'
#
loop_
_entity.id
_entity.type
_entity.pdbx_description
1 polymer ?
#
loop_
_entity_poly.entity_id
_entity_poly.type
_entity_poly.pdbx_seq_one_letter_code
_entity_poly.pdbx_strand_id
1 'polypeptide(L)'
;EDYSKNKLVVCIIYVIWAFFLFAGIWDLFQIPGRAIFWFAELAIAVFIYYKLKIPTIIYLGILALFLANLFGELFFGLFYIFPGFDKWLHVLSPLAACTLFYFMFERKIKNKKILILLSAGLLLSFELVWEIVEYFADKNFQTLLAGVHSAGVEAYNSRLIIMPKYEDTIYDMFYNLIGSVIWAIIALFAIKKKKL
;
A
#
# COMPACT_ATOMS: atom_id res chain seq x y z
N GLU A 1 -20.12 -4.49 -8.86
CA GLU A 1 -21.18 -5.26 -8.18
C GLU A 1 -21.05 -5.08 -6.69
N ASP A 2 -22.12 -5.35 -5.94
CA ASP A 2 -22.11 -5.28 -4.48
C ASP A 2 -21.53 -6.60 -3.93
N TYR A 3 -20.53 -6.51 -3.06
CA TYR A 3 -19.82 -7.65 -2.45
C TYR A 3 -20.80 -8.66 -1.83
N SER A 4 -21.90 -8.16 -1.28
CA SER A 4 -22.91 -8.95 -0.55
C SER A 4 -23.64 -9.99 -1.40
N LYS A 5 -23.58 -9.89 -2.73
CA LYS A 5 -24.29 -10.81 -3.62
C LYS A 5 -23.58 -12.15 -3.82
N ASN A 6 -22.26 -12.21 -3.61
CA ASN A 6 -21.48 -13.42 -3.79
C ASN A 6 -20.95 -13.92 -2.44
N LYS A 7 -21.62 -14.94 -1.88
CA LYS A 7 -21.27 -15.54 -0.58
C LYS A 7 -19.82 -16.03 -0.51
N LEU A 8 -19.26 -16.55 -1.62
CA LEU A 8 -17.88 -17.00 -1.66
C LEU A 8 -16.91 -15.82 -1.50
N VAL A 9 -17.16 -14.71 -2.20
CA VAL A 9 -16.32 -13.50 -2.10
C VAL A 9 -16.36 -12.93 -0.68
N VAL A 10 -17.54 -12.86 -0.06
CA VAL A 10 -17.68 -12.41 1.34
C VAL A 10 -16.91 -13.32 2.29
N CYS A 11 -17.00 -14.64 2.11
CA CYS A 11 -16.24 -15.60 2.91
C CYS A 11 -14.72 -15.37 2.79
N ILE A 12 -14.22 -15.20 1.56
CA ILE A 12 -12.79 -14.91 1.31
C ILE A 12 -12.36 -13.63 2.03
N ILE A 13 -13.16 -12.56 1.96
CA ILE A 13 -12.86 -11.29 2.64
C ILE A 13 -12.75 -11.49 4.16
N TYR A 14 -13.68 -12.23 4.77
CA TYR A 14 -13.65 -12.47 6.21
C TYR A 14 -12.49 -13.37 6.64
N VAL A 15 -12.11 -14.35 5.81
CA VAL A 15 -10.90 -15.15 6.06
C VAL A 15 -9.65 -14.26 6.03
N ILE A 16 -9.56 -13.35 5.06
CA ILE A 16 -8.45 -12.38 4.99
C ILE A 16 -8.45 -11.51 6.25
N TRP A 17 -9.58 -10.96 6.68
CA TRP A 17 -9.63 -10.14 7.90
C TRP A 17 -9.25 -10.91 9.17
N ALA A 18 -9.71 -12.16 9.30
CA ALA A 18 -9.33 -13.01 10.42
C ALA A 18 -7.82 -13.27 10.42
N PHE A 19 -7.22 -13.47 9.24
CA PHE A 19 -5.78 -13.60 9.09
C PHE A 19 -5.03 -12.32 9.49
N PHE A 20 -5.48 -11.14 9.05
CA PHE A 20 -4.92 -9.85 9.48
C PHE A 20 -5.00 -9.66 10.99
N LEU A 21 -6.15 -9.99 11.59
CA LEU A 21 -6.31 -9.89 13.04
C LEU A 21 -5.35 -10.83 13.77
N PHE A 22 -5.23 -12.08 13.31
CA PHE A 22 -4.27 -13.02 13.86
C PHE A 22 -2.83 -12.52 13.73
N ALA A 23 -2.42 -12.06 12.55
CA ALA A 23 -1.08 -11.55 12.31
C ALA A 23 -0.78 -10.30 13.13
N GLY A 24 -1.74 -9.38 13.26
CA GLY A 24 -1.63 -8.20 14.12
C GLY A 24 -1.48 -8.56 15.59
N ILE A 25 -2.27 -9.52 16.11
CA ILE A 25 -2.14 -10.01 17.49
C ILE A 25 -0.79 -10.70 17.69
N TRP A 26 -0.38 -11.56 16.77
CA TRP A 26 0.92 -12.24 16.82
C TRP A 26 2.06 -11.22 16.88
N ASP A 27 2.07 -10.27 15.93
CA ASP A 27 3.13 -9.27 15.83
C ASP A 27 3.10 -8.27 16.98
N LEU A 28 1.95 -8.04 17.62
CA LEU A 28 1.86 -7.21 18.83
C LEU A 28 2.75 -7.75 19.97
N PHE A 29 2.90 -9.07 20.07
CA PHE A 29 3.78 -9.68 21.07
C PHE A 29 5.25 -9.77 20.62
N GLN A 30 5.55 -9.57 19.33
CA GLN A 30 6.91 -9.61 18.79
C GLN A 30 7.49 -8.20 18.63
N ILE A 31 6.81 -7.33 17.89
CA ILE A 31 7.19 -5.94 17.58
C ILE A 31 5.94 -5.06 17.66
N PRO A 32 5.57 -4.57 18.87
CA PRO A 32 4.31 -3.83 19.09
C PRO A 32 4.11 -2.63 18.17
N GLY A 33 5.18 -1.89 17.86
CA GLY A 33 5.12 -0.73 16.98
C GLY A 33 4.67 -1.07 15.56
N ARG A 34 5.13 -2.21 15.03
CA ARG A 34 4.77 -2.66 13.69
C ARG A 34 3.33 -3.18 13.62
N ALA A 35 2.87 -3.84 14.67
CA ALA A 35 1.49 -4.33 14.78
C ALA A 35 0.44 -3.23 14.62
N ILE A 36 0.76 -1.98 14.98
CA ILE A 36 -0.13 -0.82 14.79
C ILE A 36 -0.49 -0.65 13.30
N PHE A 37 0.45 -0.89 12.38
CA PHE A 37 0.20 -0.78 10.95
C PHE A 37 -0.80 -1.85 10.47
N TRP A 38 -0.69 -3.09 10.93
CA TRP A 38 -1.62 -4.16 10.56
C TRP A 38 -3.03 -3.90 11.09
N PHE A 39 -3.15 -3.39 12.31
CA PHE A 39 -4.45 -2.98 12.85
C PHE A 39 -5.03 -1.78 12.10
N ALA A 40 -4.20 -0.82 11.68
CA ALA A 40 -4.63 0.32 10.88
C ALA A 40 -5.12 -0.12 9.49
N GLU A 41 -4.37 -0.97 8.79
CA GLU A 41 -4.77 -1.55 7.50
C GLU A 41 -6.08 -2.33 7.62
N LEU A 42 -6.23 -3.17 8.64
CA LEU A 42 -7.49 -3.89 8.90
C LEU A 42 -8.65 -2.93 9.17
N ALA A 43 -8.45 -1.90 10.00
CA ALA A 43 -9.47 -0.90 10.30
C ALA A 43 -9.89 -0.14 9.04
N ILE A 44 -8.94 0.25 8.19
CA ILE A 44 -9.18 0.88 6.89
C ILE A 44 -9.95 -0.07 5.97
N ALA A 45 -9.55 -1.34 5.89
CA ALA A 45 -10.24 -2.34 5.06
C ALA A 45 -11.70 -2.55 5.49
N VAL A 46 -11.96 -2.64 6.80
CA VAL A 46 -13.31 -2.74 7.36
C VAL A 46 -14.11 -1.46 7.07
N PHE A 47 -13.50 -0.29 7.26
CA PHE A 47 -14.13 0.98 6.98
C PHE A 47 -14.53 1.11 5.50
N ILE A 48 -13.63 0.77 4.58
CA ILE A 48 -13.90 0.80 3.13
C ILE A 48 -15.07 -0.12 2.80
N TYR A 49 -15.05 -1.36 3.30
CA TYR A 49 -16.06 -2.37 3.03
C TYR A 49 -17.46 -1.91 3.47
N TYR A 50 -17.60 -1.41 4.70
CA TYR A 50 -18.91 -1.05 5.24
C TYR A 50 -19.37 0.38 4.93
N LYS A 51 -18.46 1.33 4.67
CA LYS A 51 -18.81 2.76 4.54
C LYS A 51 -18.65 3.32 3.13
N LEU A 52 -17.63 2.90 2.37
CA LEU A 52 -17.25 3.62 1.15
C LEU A 52 -17.91 3.12 -0.14
N LYS A 53 -18.67 2.01 -0.11
CA LYS A 53 -19.44 1.48 -1.26
C LYS A 53 -18.66 1.48 -2.58
N ILE A 54 -17.36 1.17 -2.53
CA ILE A 54 -16.50 1.11 -3.71
C ILE A 54 -16.75 -0.17 -4.54
N PRO A 55 -16.26 -0.26 -5.79
CA PRO A 55 -16.40 -1.51 -6.56
C PRO A 55 -15.60 -2.66 -5.94
N THR A 56 -16.18 -3.86 -5.92
CA THR A 56 -15.54 -5.08 -5.36
C THR A 56 -14.13 -5.32 -5.86
N ILE A 57 -13.87 -5.17 -7.16
CA ILE A 57 -12.52 -5.39 -7.70
C ILE A 57 -11.49 -4.40 -7.14
N ILE A 58 -11.88 -3.16 -6.86
CA ILE A 58 -10.99 -2.15 -6.26
C ILE A 58 -10.70 -2.53 -4.81
N TYR A 59 -11.74 -2.94 -4.07
CA TYR A 59 -11.58 -3.41 -2.70
C TYR A 59 -10.65 -4.63 -2.59
N LEU A 60 -10.83 -5.62 -3.48
CA LEU A 60 -9.96 -6.79 -3.54
C LEU A 60 -8.53 -6.42 -3.91
N GLY A 61 -8.33 -5.44 -4.79
CA GLY A 61 -7.00 -4.90 -5.10
C GLY A 61 -6.32 -4.27 -3.89
N ILE A 62 -7.05 -3.52 -3.07
CA ILE A 62 -6.54 -2.94 -1.81
C ILE A 62 -6.20 -4.04 -0.81
N LEU A 63 -7.07 -5.04 -0.63
CA LEU A 63 -6.77 -6.18 0.24
C LEU A 63 -5.54 -6.96 -0.22
N ALA A 64 -5.37 -7.14 -1.53
CA ALA A 64 -4.20 -7.80 -2.09
C ALA A 64 -2.91 -7.02 -1.80
N LEU A 65 -2.97 -5.68 -1.86
CA LEU A 65 -1.84 -4.82 -1.50
C LEU A 65 -1.48 -4.95 -0.01
N PHE A 66 -2.47 -4.86 0.89
CA PHE A 66 -2.21 -5.05 2.32
C PHE A 66 -1.62 -6.44 2.60
N LEU A 67 -2.14 -7.48 1.93
CA LEU A 67 -1.57 -8.83 2.08
C LEU A 67 -0.12 -8.86 1.61
N ALA A 68 0.20 -8.21 0.49
CA ALA A 68 1.57 -8.14 -0.01
C ALA A 68 2.52 -7.47 1.00
N ASN A 69 2.10 -6.38 1.66
CA ASN A 69 2.87 -5.77 2.76
C ASN A 69 3.08 -6.75 3.91
N LEU A 70 2.00 -7.37 4.41
CA LEU A 70 2.05 -8.29 5.53
C LEU A 70 2.94 -9.52 5.26
N PHE A 71 2.82 -10.11 4.07
CA PHE A 71 3.64 -11.24 3.64
C PHE A 71 5.08 -10.82 3.35
N GLY A 72 5.27 -9.60 2.83
CA GLY A 72 6.58 -9.00 2.62
C GLY A 72 7.37 -8.90 3.91
N GLU A 73 6.70 -8.53 5.00
CA GLU A 73 7.34 -8.21 6.27
C GLU A 73 7.40 -9.40 7.25
N LEU A 74 6.30 -10.14 7.44
CA LEU A 74 6.21 -11.14 8.53
C LEU A 74 6.50 -12.58 8.12
N PHE A 75 5.99 -13.03 6.97
CA PHE A 75 5.88 -14.47 6.71
C PHE A 75 6.90 -14.99 5.71
N PHE A 76 7.13 -14.26 4.63
CA PHE A 76 8.07 -14.68 3.59
C PHE A 76 9.26 -13.76 3.46
N GLY A 77 9.31 -12.66 4.24
CA GLY A 77 10.40 -11.69 4.13
C GLY A 77 10.59 -11.24 2.68
N LEU A 78 9.51 -11.07 1.90
CA LEU A 78 9.63 -10.82 0.45
C LEU A 78 10.41 -9.54 0.15
N PHE A 79 10.34 -8.54 1.06
CA PHE A 79 11.18 -7.35 1.02
C PHE A 79 12.69 -7.69 1.03
N TYR A 80 13.05 -8.81 1.65
CA TYR A 80 14.42 -9.27 1.84
C TYR A 80 14.81 -10.46 0.95
N ILE A 81 13.85 -11.13 0.30
CA ILE A 81 14.14 -12.30 -0.55
C ILE A 81 14.04 -11.98 -2.03
N PHE A 82 13.04 -11.18 -2.43
CA PHE A 82 12.78 -10.91 -3.84
C PHE A 82 13.34 -9.54 -4.24
N PRO A 83 14.37 -9.49 -5.12
CA PRO A 83 14.97 -8.23 -5.53
C PRO A 83 13.94 -7.25 -6.10
N GLY A 84 13.93 -6.05 -5.51
CA GLY A 84 13.05 -4.97 -5.94
C GLY A 84 11.58 -5.13 -5.55
N PHE A 85 11.18 -6.16 -4.78
CA PHE A 85 9.79 -6.34 -4.30
C PHE A 85 9.21 -5.05 -3.72
N ASP A 86 10.00 -4.43 -2.86
CA ASP A 86 9.74 -3.13 -2.27
C ASP A 86 9.40 -2.06 -3.33
N LYS A 87 10.25 -1.93 -4.34
CA LYS A 87 10.06 -0.97 -5.43
C LYS A 87 8.82 -1.28 -6.28
N TRP A 88 8.45 -2.56 -6.42
CA TRP A 88 7.15 -2.91 -7.05
C TRP A 88 5.98 -2.41 -6.21
N LEU A 89 6.05 -2.52 -4.88
CA LEU A 89 5.01 -1.99 -3.99
C LEU A 89 4.93 -0.47 -4.07
N HIS A 90 6.05 0.26 -4.15
CA HIS A 90 6.04 1.70 -4.40
C HIS A 90 5.43 2.10 -5.75
N VAL A 91 5.33 1.20 -6.73
CA VAL A 91 4.56 1.47 -7.95
C VAL A 91 3.07 1.12 -7.77
N LEU A 92 2.78 0.00 -7.13
CA LEU A 92 1.43 -0.55 -7.01
C LEU A 92 0.57 0.18 -5.95
N SER A 93 1.18 0.59 -4.84
CA SER A 93 0.52 1.34 -3.76
C SER A 93 -0.11 2.63 -4.28
N PRO A 94 0.60 3.48 -5.05
CA PRO A 94 -0.01 4.65 -5.65
C PRO A 94 -1.20 4.36 -6.56
N LEU A 95 -1.12 3.31 -7.38
CA LEU A 95 -2.22 2.91 -8.28
C LEU A 95 -3.48 2.57 -7.48
N ALA A 96 -3.33 1.78 -6.40
CA ALA A 96 -4.44 1.34 -5.56
C ALA A 96 -5.04 2.52 -4.77
N ALA A 97 -4.21 3.29 -4.09
CA ALA A 97 -4.66 4.39 -3.24
C ALA A 97 -5.22 5.57 -4.05
N CYS A 98 -4.65 5.92 -5.22
CA CYS A 98 -5.27 6.90 -6.12
C CYS A 98 -6.65 6.43 -6.59
N THR A 99 -6.78 5.14 -6.93
CA THR A 99 -8.06 4.58 -7.36
C THR A 99 -9.09 4.63 -6.24
N LEU A 100 -8.70 4.26 -5.01
CA LEU A 100 -9.55 4.38 -3.84
C LEU A 100 -10.01 5.83 -3.65
N PHE A 101 -9.09 6.78 -3.64
CA PHE A 101 -9.40 8.20 -3.46
C PHE A 101 -10.36 8.70 -4.54
N TYR A 102 -10.12 8.34 -5.80
CA TYR A 102 -11.02 8.68 -6.90
C TYR A 102 -12.45 8.22 -6.61
N PHE A 103 -12.65 6.94 -6.26
CA PHE A 103 -13.99 6.42 -5.97
C PHE A 103 -14.62 7.01 -4.70
N MET A 104 -13.82 7.36 -3.69
CA MET A 104 -14.32 8.04 -2.48
C MET A 104 -14.90 9.43 -2.77
N PHE A 105 -14.31 10.15 -3.72
CA PHE A 105 -14.65 11.55 -3.99
C PHE A 105 -15.35 11.78 -5.34
N GLU A 106 -15.56 10.73 -6.16
CA GLU A 106 -16.15 10.85 -7.50
C GLU A 106 -17.50 11.57 -7.51
N ARG A 107 -18.30 11.39 -6.46
CA ARG A 107 -19.63 12.01 -6.33
C ARG A 107 -19.59 13.44 -5.81
N LYS A 108 -18.51 13.80 -5.12
CA LYS A 108 -18.33 15.12 -4.49
C LYS A 108 -17.64 16.11 -5.43
N ILE A 109 -16.72 15.63 -6.27
CA ILE A 109 -15.94 16.47 -7.19
C ILE A 109 -16.45 16.27 -8.62
N LYS A 110 -17.12 17.30 -9.16
CA LYS A 110 -17.73 17.27 -10.51
C LYS A 110 -16.67 17.17 -11.62
N ASN A 111 -15.61 17.97 -11.51
CA ASN A 111 -14.55 17.98 -12.53
C ASN A 111 -13.60 16.78 -12.33
N LYS A 112 -13.72 15.78 -13.20
CA LYS A 112 -12.96 14.53 -13.10
C LYS A 112 -11.45 14.70 -13.33
N LYS A 113 -11.03 15.70 -14.11
CA LYS A 113 -9.60 16.02 -14.29
C LYS A 113 -9.00 16.56 -13.00
N ILE A 114 -9.73 17.45 -12.32
CA ILE A 114 -9.32 17.97 -11.00
C ILE A 114 -9.28 16.84 -9.97
N LEU A 115 -10.27 15.94 -9.97
CA LEU A 115 -10.27 14.78 -9.07
C LEU A 115 -9.04 13.88 -9.29
N ILE A 116 -8.64 13.62 -10.54
CA ILE A 116 -7.43 12.85 -10.85
C ILE A 116 -6.18 13.55 -10.30
N LEU A 117 -6.02 14.85 -10.60
CA LEU A 117 -4.87 15.62 -10.11
C LEU A 117 -4.81 15.64 -8.58
N LEU A 118 -5.96 15.82 -7.91
CA LEU A 118 -6.04 15.79 -6.45
C LEU A 118 -5.70 14.41 -5.88
N SER A 119 -6.17 13.33 -6.52
CA SER A 119 -5.88 11.97 -6.06
C SER A 119 -4.38 11.69 -6.09
N ALA A 120 -3.71 12.01 -7.21
CA ALA A 120 -2.28 11.83 -7.36
C ALA A 120 -1.47 12.77 -6.46
N GLY A 121 -1.83 14.06 -6.41
CA GLY A 121 -1.10 15.05 -5.62
C GLY A 121 -1.18 14.80 -4.11
N LEU A 122 -2.37 14.45 -3.60
CA LEU A 122 -2.52 14.12 -2.17
C LEU A 122 -1.75 12.86 -1.82
N LEU A 123 -1.84 11.83 -2.66
CA LEU A 123 -1.15 10.57 -2.40
C LEU A 123 0.37 10.76 -2.39
N LEU A 124 0.93 11.43 -3.39
CA LEU A 124 2.37 11.75 -3.41
C LEU A 124 2.80 12.58 -2.19
N SER A 125 1.91 13.42 -1.65
CA SER A 125 2.19 14.15 -0.42
C SER A 125 2.21 13.23 0.81
N PHE A 126 1.29 12.25 0.88
CA PHE A 126 1.30 11.24 1.94
C PHE A 126 2.51 10.33 1.86
N GLU A 127 2.84 9.83 0.67
CA GLU A 127 4.03 9.01 0.43
C GLU A 127 5.31 9.79 0.80
N LEU A 128 5.42 11.06 0.44
CA LEU A 128 6.58 11.88 0.84
C LEU A 128 6.71 12.00 2.37
N VAL A 129 5.60 12.18 3.07
CA VAL A 129 5.63 12.22 4.55
C VAL A 129 6.03 10.86 5.10
N TRP A 130 5.52 9.77 4.53
CA TRP A 130 5.88 8.40 4.92
C TRP A 130 7.39 8.16 4.77
N GLU A 131 7.94 8.42 3.59
CA GLU A 131 9.36 8.26 3.29
C GLU A 131 10.26 9.10 4.20
N ILE A 132 9.83 10.32 4.51
CA ILE A 132 10.54 11.17 5.47
C ILE A 132 10.52 10.54 6.87
N VAL A 133 9.36 10.07 7.34
CA VAL A 133 9.22 9.42 8.65
C VAL A 133 10.10 8.18 8.73
N GLU A 134 10.10 7.38 7.68
CA GLU A 134 10.91 6.17 7.53
C GLU A 134 12.41 6.46 7.58
N TYR A 135 12.87 7.42 6.77
CA TYR A 135 14.25 7.88 6.81
C TYR A 135 14.67 8.39 8.20
N PHE A 136 13.81 9.18 8.86
CA PHE A 136 14.07 9.65 10.22
C PHE A 136 14.10 8.50 11.22
N ALA A 137 13.19 7.55 11.11
CA ALA A 137 13.12 6.40 11.99
C ALA A 137 14.42 5.59 11.91
N ASP A 138 14.84 5.31 10.68
CA ASP A 138 16.03 4.53 10.40
C ASP A 138 17.31 5.23 10.82
N LYS A 139 17.40 6.55 10.62
CA LYS A 139 18.58 7.32 11.00
C LYS A 139 18.74 7.40 12.52
N ASN A 140 17.66 7.58 13.27
CA ASN A 140 17.73 7.91 14.70
C ASN A 140 17.53 6.70 15.61
N PHE A 141 16.73 5.72 15.21
CA PHE A 141 16.38 4.57 16.04
C PHE A 141 17.03 3.27 15.55
N GLN A 142 17.86 3.34 14.50
CA GLN A 142 18.50 2.18 13.88
C GLN A 142 17.50 1.09 13.48
N THR A 143 16.28 1.51 13.12
CA THR A 143 15.27 0.63 12.53
C THR A 143 15.71 0.16 11.15
N LEU A 144 15.04 -0.87 10.67
CA LEU A 144 15.22 -1.48 9.35
C LEU A 144 13.96 -1.22 8.50
N LEU A 145 13.40 0.00 8.59
CA LEU A 145 12.19 0.35 7.86
C LEU A 145 12.56 0.66 6.40
N ALA A 146 13.58 1.50 6.15
CA ALA A 146 14.10 1.80 4.80
C ALA A 146 14.84 0.60 4.22
N GLY A 147 14.23 -0.03 3.24
CA GLY A 147 14.63 -1.32 2.71
C GLY A 147 15.68 -1.24 1.60
N VAL A 148 16.95 -1.53 1.93
CA VAL A 148 17.71 -2.48 1.08
C VAL A 148 18.61 -3.38 1.93
N HIS A 149 18.07 -4.54 2.28
CA HIS A 149 18.86 -5.71 2.70
C HIS A 149 18.99 -6.68 1.53
N SER A 150 20.09 -7.45 1.48
CA SER A 150 20.34 -8.42 0.40
C SER A 150 19.19 -9.38 0.18
N ALA A 151 19.00 -9.78 -1.07
CA ALA A 151 18.41 -11.08 -1.34
C ALA A 151 19.36 -12.17 -0.82
N GLY A 152 18.93 -12.96 0.15
CA GLY A 152 19.64 -14.14 0.64
C GLY A 152 19.59 -14.34 2.16
N VAL A 153 19.80 -15.58 2.62
CA VAL A 153 19.82 -15.95 4.06
C VAL A 153 20.85 -15.15 4.86
N GLU A 154 21.88 -14.62 4.18
CA GLU A 154 22.88 -13.75 4.76
C GLU A 154 22.33 -12.36 5.10
N ALA A 155 21.33 -11.83 4.41
CA ALA A 155 20.73 -10.53 4.72
C ALA A 155 19.89 -10.52 6.01
N TYR A 156 19.27 -11.68 6.28
CA TYR A 156 18.56 -11.91 7.54
C TYR A 156 19.53 -11.92 8.74
N ASN A 157 20.79 -12.29 8.50
CA ASN A 157 21.82 -12.45 9.54
C ASN A 157 22.88 -11.33 9.57
N SER A 158 23.08 -10.64 8.46
CA SER A 158 24.08 -9.60 8.26
C SER A 158 23.35 -8.34 7.82
N ARG A 159 23.47 -7.31 8.65
CA ARG A 159 22.95 -5.95 8.44
C ARG A 159 23.67 -5.25 7.26
N LEU A 160 23.80 -5.94 6.13
CA LEU A 160 24.40 -5.43 4.91
C LEU A 160 23.42 -4.43 4.31
N ILE A 161 23.71 -3.15 4.55
CA ILE A 161 23.08 -2.02 3.90
C ILE A 161 23.62 -2.00 2.46
N ILE A 162 22.77 -2.29 1.48
CA ILE A 162 23.15 -2.33 0.06
C ILE A 162 23.10 -0.95 -0.58
N MET A 163 22.23 -0.08 -0.07
CA MET A 163 22.02 1.27 -0.57
C MET A 163 21.98 2.25 0.60
N PRO A 164 22.61 3.43 0.48
CA PRO A 164 22.45 4.48 1.48
C PRO A 164 20.97 4.83 1.68
N LYS A 165 20.56 5.03 2.95
CA LYS A 165 19.16 5.31 3.33
C LYS A 165 18.52 6.48 2.59
N TYR A 166 19.30 7.50 2.24
CA TYR A 166 18.77 8.64 1.49
C TYR A 166 18.52 8.31 0.01
N GLU A 167 19.31 7.40 -0.58
CA GLU A 167 19.10 6.96 -1.97
C GLU A 167 17.83 6.13 -2.06
N ASP A 168 17.61 5.27 -1.06
CA ASP A 168 16.40 4.45 -0.93
C ASP A 168 15.12 5.29 -0.96
N THR A 169 15.00 6.23 -0.03
CA THR A 169 13.91 7.21 0.02
C THR A 169 13.73 7.96 -1.32
N ILE A 170 14.82 8.30 -2.03
CA ILE A 170 14.71 8.95 -3.34
C ILE A 170 14.12 8.00 -4.39
N TYR A 171 14.58 6.75 -4.42
CA TYR A 171 14.05 5.74 -5.33
C TYR A 171 12.58 5.44 -5.05
N ASP A 172 12.18 5.34 -3.78
CA ASP A 172 10.79 5.07 -3.41
C ASP A 172 9.87 6.20 -3.79
N MET A 173 10.29 7.44 -3.54
CA MET A 173 9.59 8.62 -4.07
C MET A 173 9.49 8.61 -5.60
N PHE A 174 10.53 8.16 -6.29
CA PHE A 174 10.51 8.07 -7.75
C PHE A 174 9.53 6.99 -8.26
N TYR A 175 9.51 5.81 -7.64
CA TYR A 175 8.55 4.75 -7.98
C TYR A 175 7.11 5.14 -7.62
N ASN A 176 6.92 5.81 -6.48
CA ASN A 176 5.64 6.40 -6.06
C ASN A 176 5.11 7.40 -7.09
N LEU A 177 6.00 8.25 -7.63
CA LEU A 177 5.69 9.17 -8.72
C LEU A 177 5.30 8.43 -10.00
N ILE A 178 6.06 7.41 -10.41
CA ILE A 178 5.76 6.60 -11.59
C ILE A 178 4.36 5.97 -11.47
N GLY A 179 4.06 5.32 -10.34
CA GLY A 179 2.76 4.71 -10.08
C GLY A 179 1.62 5.73 -10.20
N SER A 180 1.78 6.89 -9.56
CA SER A 180 0.79 7.98 -9.61
C SER A 180 0.57 8.52 -11.03
N VAL A 181 1.63 8.68 -11.82
CA VAL A 181 1.58 9.15 -13.21
C VAL A 181 0.90 8.11 -14.11
N ILE A 182 1.27 6.83 -14.00
CA ILE A 182 0.64 5.73 -14.75
C ILE A 182 -0.86 5.73 -14.46
N TRP A 183 -1.24 5.81 -13.19
CA TRP A 183 -2.65 5.88 -12.79
C TRP A 183 -3.36 7.07 -13.44
N ALA A 184 -2.79 8.27 -13.33
CA ALA A 184 -3.41 9.49 -13.85
C ALA A 184 -3.63 9.41 -15.36
N ILE A 185 -2.65 8.88 -16.10
CA ILE A 185 -2.75 8.65 -17.55
C ILE A 185 -3.90 7.69 -17.85
N ILE A 186 -3.95 6.52 -17.20
CA ILE A 186 -5.01 5.52 -17.37
C ILE A 186 -6.39 6.15 -17.09
N ALA A 187 -6.51 6.88 -15.99
CA ALA A 187 -7.75 7.51 -15.56
C ALA A 187 -8.23 8.59 -16.55
N LEU A 188 -7.31 9.41 -17.09
CA LEU A 188 -7.62 10.41 -18.11
C LEU A 188 -8.11 9.75 -19.41
N PHE A 189 -7.47 8.66 -19.84
CA PHE A 189 -7.92 7.88 -20.99
C PHE A 189 -9.30 7.25 -20.77
N ALA A 190 -9.55 6.71 -19.57
CA ALA A 190 -10.83 6.11 -19.22
C ALA A 190 -11.98 7.13 -19.25
N ILE A 191 -11.76 8.36 -18.76
CA ILE A 191 -12.76 9.44 -18.85
C ILE A 191 -13.03 9.81 -20.31
N LYS A 192 -11.99 9.93 -21.15
CA LYS A 192 -12.15 10.27 -22.57
C LYS A 192 -12.97 9.22 -23.32
N LYS A 193 -12.74 7.93 -23.04
CA LYS A 193 -13.48 6.82 -23.67
C LYS A 193 -14.93 6.73 -23.20
N LYS A 194 -15.21 7.04 -21.92
CA LYS A 194 -16.56 6.88 -21.37
C LYS A 194 -17.58 7.92 -21.81
N LYS A 195 -17.19 9.01 -22.51
CA LYS A 195 -18.08 10.15 -22.84
C LYS A 195 -19.14 10.37 -21.74
N LEU A 196 -18.68 10.61 -20.52
CA LEU A 196 -19.50 11.24 -19.49
C LEU A 196 -19.76 12.69 -19.91
#